data_AF-A0A2E1VR30-F1
#
_entry.id   AF-A0A2E1VR30-F1
#
_cell.length_a   1.000
_cell.length_b   1.000
_cell.length_c   1.000
_cell.angle_alpha   90.00
_cell.angle_beta   90.00
_cell.angle_gamma   90.00
#
_symmetry.space_group_name_H-M   'P 1'
#
loop_
_entity.id
_entity.type
_entity.pdbx_description
1 polymer ?
#
loop_
_entity_poly.entity_id
_entity_poly.type
_entity_poly.pdbx_seq_one_letter_code
_entity_poly.pdbx_strand_id
1 'polypeptide(L)'
;MVGGSQNGWVVSQATPDQALAQIKRLCSDLVTEDELRKRLEISAEKGERLRVKFGIDPTFTDVHLGHAVPIRLLRLFQDLGHLPILLLGDATARLGDPTGRNDQRPPLTQEEVEHNAATYLDQIGQILDLDPARCELRRNSEWFGEMDFFDALRLLGRGTVARLLERDDFRKRMDQNLPIHLHEMMYPLMQGWDSVMLEADVELGGNDQLFNLHMGRLLQEREGQRPQICLTTPLLLGTDGRKMSKTYGNHVPLNGEPADVYGKVMSLGDEPMADWFRLATGLEDAEIDAILAGHPREAKGRLAWEVVAGLQGAEVADAAATAFTNQFKHKQLPDDIPEVGLEQDTLALPQLLKGAGLCPSTSEARRMIQQGGVRIDGEVEKDLGRELSLPTEGEGILIQVGKRKFARVRRG
;
A
#
# COMPACT_ATOMS: atom_id res chain seq x y z
N MET A 1 2.09 -26.35 9.30
CA MET A 1 3.13 -25.39 9.72
C MET A 1 2.57 -24.01 9.42
N VAL A 2 2.03 -23.34 10.43
CA VAL A 2 1.40 -22.02 10.28
C VAL A 2 2.53 -21.01 10.27
N GLY A 3 2.92 -20.56 9.08
CA GLY A 3 3.85 -19.45 8.91
C GLY A 3 3.14 -18.17 9.34
N GLY A 4 3.23 -17.83 10.62
CA GLY A 4 2.90 -16.49 11.08
C GLY A 4 3.87 -15.54 10.40
N SER A 5 3.38 -14.78 9.42
CA SER A 5 4.20 -13.82 8.72
C SER A 5 4.65 -12.76 9.71
N GLN A 6 5.96 -12.71 9.99
CA GLN A 6 6.59 -11.57 10.64
C GLN A 6 6.67 -10.42 9.62
N ASN A 7 5.51 -9.95 9.15
CA ASN A 7 5.45 -8.80 8.26
C ASN A 7 5.67 -7.54 9.11
N GLY A 8 6.48 -6.59 8.62
CA GLY A 8 6.89 -5.37 9.35
C GLY A 8 5.78 -4.39 9.73
N TRP A 9 4.51 -4.82 9.68
CA TRP A 9 3.32 -4.07 10.08
C TRP A 9 2.70 -4.56 11.39
N VAL A 10 3.24 -5.60 12.01
CA VAL A 10 2.75 -6.14 13.29
C VAL A 10 3.14 -5.23 14.45
N VAL A 11 2.14 -4.85 15.25
CA VAL A 11 2.33 -4.00 16.44
C VAL A 11 2.33 -4.86 17.72
N SER A 12 3.17 -4.49 18.69
CA SER A 12 3.24 -5.17 20.00
C SER A 12 2.13 -4.73 20.97
N GLN A 13 2.02 -5.39 22.14
CA GLN A 13 1.05 -5.02 23.17
C GLN A 13 1.16 -3.53 23.53
N ALA A 14 0.03 -2.84 23.48
CA ALA A 14 -0.07 -1.41 23.73
C ALA A 14 -1.03 -1.14 24.90
N THR A 15 -0.72 -0.12 25.72
CA THR A 15 -1.72 0.46 26.62
C THR A 15 -2.88 1.07 25.82
N PRO A 16 -4.08 1.27 26.40
CA PRO A 16 -5.20 1.90 25.69
C PRO A 16 -4.85 3.25 25.04
N ASP A 17 -4.05 4.08 25.70
CA ASP A 17 -3.61 5.37 25.16
C ASP A 17 -2.63 5.21 23.98
N GLN A 18 -1.72 4.23 24.04
CA GLN A 18 -0.82 3.91 22.92
C GLN A 18 -1.60 3.34 21.73
N ALA A 19 -2.53 2.43 21.98
CA ALA A 19 -3.41 1.87 20.96
C ALA A 19 -4.24 2.97 20.27
N LEU A 20 -4.82 3.89 21.06
CA LEU A 20 -5.54 5.03 20.54
C LEU A 20 -4.67 5.93 19.65
N ALA A 21 -3.43 6.21 20.08
CA ALA A 21 -2.49 7.01 19.29
C ALA A 21 -2.14 6.35 17.95
N GLN A 22 -1.90 5.03 17.96
CA GLN A 22 -1.61 4.25 16.74
C GLN A 22 -2.81 4.22 15.79
N ILE A 23 -4.02 4.02 16.31
CA ILE A 23 -5.27 4.06 15.53
C ILE A 23 -5.45 5.43 14.90
N LYS A 24 -5.37 6.49 15.71
CA LYS A 24 -5.58 7.87 15.28
C LYS A 24 -4.62 8.30 14.18
N ARG A 25 -3.39 7.79 14.19
CA ARG A 25 -2.39 8.05 13.15
C ARG A 25 -2.82 7.59 11.76
N LEU A 26 -3.61 6.51 11.67
CA LEU A 26 -4.11 5.98 10.39
C LEU A 26 -5.46 6.59 9.99
N CYS A 27 -6.06 7.43 10.83
CA CYS A 27 -7.36 8.03 10.61
C CYS A 27 -7.24 9.46 10.10
N SER A 28 -8.14 9.85 9.21
CA SER A 28 -8.40 11.25 8.88
C SER A 28 -9.55 11.83 9.71
N ASP A 29 -10.50 10.99 10.13
CA ASP A 29 -11.55 11.36 11.07
C ASP A 29 -11.81 10.22 12.07
N LEU A 30 -12.13 10.60 13.31
CA LEU A 30 -12.45 9.71 14.42
C LEU A 30 -13.62 10.32 15.18
N VAL A 31 -14.82 9.82 14.86
CA VAL A 31 -16.03 10.27 15.51
C VAL A 31 -16.15 9.55 16.86
N THR A 32 -16.22 10.32 17.94
CA THR A 32 -16.27 9.85 19.34
C THR A 32 -14.95 9.25 19.87
N GLU A 33 -13.83 9.99 19.76
CA GLU A 33 -12.53 9.61 20.33
C GLU A 33 -12.59 9.18 21.81
N ASP A 34 -13.27 9.96 22.66
CA ASP A 34 -13.41 9.64 24.09
C ASP A 34 -14.14 8.30 24.33
N GLU A 35 -15.07 7.96 23.45
CA GLU A 35 -15.81 6.69 23.53
C GLU A 35 -14.93 5.53 23.08
N LEU A 36 -14.11 5.71 22.03
CA LEU A 36 -13.12 4.71 21.63
C LEU A 36 -12.14 4.43 22.76
N ARG A 37 -11.61 5.49 23.41
CA ARG A 37 -10.70 5.35 24.56
C ARG A 37 -11.32 4.48 25.65
N LYS A 38 -12.55 4.82 26.08
CA LYS A 38 -13.28 4.05 27.11
C LYS A 38 -13.50 2.60 26.71
N ARG A 39 -13.79 2.34 25.43
CA ARG A 39 -13.97 0.97 24.92
C ARG A 39 -12.66 0.18 24.93
N LEU A 40 -11.54 0.81 24.58
CA LEU A 40 -10.23 0.20 24.66
C LEU A 40 -9.83 -0.11 26.12
N GLU A 41 -10.11 0.79 27.05
CA GLU A 41 -9.92 0.58 28.50
C GLU A 41 -10.74 -0.61 29.00
N ILE A 42 -12.05 -0.63 28.73
CA ILE A 42 -12.94 -1.74 29.11
C ILE A 42 -12.49 -3.06 28.48
N SER A 43 -12.09 -3.02 27.22
CA SER A 43 -11.56 -4.20 26.51
C SER A 43 -10.30 -4.74 27.18
N ALA A 44 -9.36 -3.87 27.56
CA ALA A 44 -8.14 -4.25 28.26
C ALA A 44 -8.42 -4.81 29.66
N GLU A 45 -9.41 -4.27 30.38
CA GLU A 45 -9.78 -4.73 31.72
C GLU A 45 -10.55 -6.06 31.72
N LYS A 46 -11.48 -6.23 30.78
CA LYS A 46 -12.42 -7.37 30.76
C LYS A 46 -12.05 -8.47 29.78
N GLY A 47 -11.12 -8.22 28.87
CA GLY A 47 -10.80 -9.12 27.77
C GLY A 47 -11.89 -9.21 26.69
N GLU A 48 -12.81 -8.24 26.64
CA GLU A 48 -13.87 -8.17 25.63
C GLU A 48 -13.30 -7.63 24.31
N ARG A 49 -13.47 -8.37 23.22
CA ARG A 49 -12.98 -7.95 21.89
C ARG A 49 -13.98 -6.98 21.26
N LEU A 50 -13.51 -5.82 20.81
CA LEU A 50 -14.32 -4.94 19.96
C LEU A 50 -14.57 -5.61 18.61
N ARG A 51 -15.79 -5.43 18.09
CA ARG A 51 -16.21 -5.89 16.76
C ARG A 51 -15.95 -4.77 15.73
N VAL A 52 -14.94 -4.94 14.87
CA VAL A 52 -14.46 -3.91 13.96
C VAL A 52 -14.82 -4.25 12.53
N LYS A 53 -15.86 -3.61 12.00
CA LYS A 53 -16.40 -3.83 10.66
C LYS A 53 -15.62 -3.04 9.61
N PHE A 54 -15.27 -3.70 8.51
CA PHE A 54 -14.93 -3.05 7.25
C PHE A 54 -15.71 -3.73 6.12
N GLY A 55 -16.55 -2.95 5.43
CA GLY A 55 -17.34 -3.42 4.30
C GLY A 55 -16.66 -3.16 2.97
N ILE A 56 -16.78 -4.10 2.03
CA ILE A 56 -16.38 -3.90 0.64
C ILE A 56 -17.39 -4.47 -0.33
N ASP A 57 -17.74 -3.67 -1.34
CA ASP A 57 -18.45 -4.15 -2.53
C ASP A 57 -17.43 -4.69 -3.55
N PRO A 58 -17.42 -6.01 -3.85
CA PRO A 58 -16.45 -6.65 -4.74
C PRO A 58 -16.73 -6.30 -6.21
N THR A 59 -16.40 -5.07 -6.58
CA THR A 59 -16.71 -4.48 -7.89
C THR A 59 -15.53 -4.44 -8.86
N PHE A 60 -14.35 -4.84 -8.39
CA PHE A 60 -13.12 -4.91 -9.16
C PHE A 60 -12.24 -6.03 -8.59
N THR A 61 -11.47 -6.68 -9.45
CA THR A 61 -10.49 -7.71 -9.08
C THR A 61 -9.17 -7.09 -8.61
N ASP A 62 -8.78 -5.94 -9.15
CA ASP A 62 -7.47 -5.35 -8.89
C ASP A 62 -7.45 -4.50 -7.61
N VAL A 63 -6.79 -5.00 -6.57
CA VAL A 63 -6.55 -4.25 -5.34
C VAL A 63 -5.16 -3.61 -5.40
N HIS A 64 -5.06 -2.35 -4.98
CA HIS A 64 -3.81 -1.60 -4.96
C HIS A 64 -3.56 -1.03 -3.56
N LEU A 65 -2.36 -0.50 -3.34
CA LEU A 65 -1.90 0.01 -2.05
C LEU A 65 -2.87 1.02 -1.39
N GLY A 66 -3.60 1.82 -2.18
CA GLY A 66 -4.66 2.68 -1.63
C GLY A 66 -5.80 1.95 -0.91
N HIS A 67 -6.18 0.75 -1.36
CA HIS A 67 -7.17 -0.09 -0.69
C HIS A 67 -6.60 -0.80 0.53
N ALA A 68 -5.28 -0.91 0.64
CA ALA A 68 -4.64 -1.50 1.82
C ALA A 68 -4.74 -0.59 3.05
N VAL A 69 -4.88 0.72 2.91
CA VAL A 69 -4.90 1.65 4.06
C VAL A 69 -5.99 1.29 5.10
N PRO A 70 -7.28 1.17 4.75
CA PRO A 70 -8.29 0.73 5.73
C PRO A 70 -8.08 -0.71 6.22
N ILE A 71 -7.54 -1.60 5.39
CA ILE A 71 -7.22 -2.98 5.79
C ILE A 71 -6.06 -3.02 6.79
N ARG A 72 -5.08 -2.12 6.67
CA ARG A 72 -3.98 -1.99 7.64
C ARG A 72 -4.50 -1.48 8.98
N LEU A 73 -5.46 -0.55 8.98
CA LEU A 73 -6.13 -0.14 10.21
C LEU A 73 -6.93 -1.31 10.82
N LEU A 74 -7.64 -2.08 10.01
CA LEU A 74 -8.31 -3.30 10.47
C LEU A 74 -7.33 -4.32 11.06
N ARG A 75 -6.17 -4.50 10.43
CA ARG A 75 -5.08 -5.34 10.90
C ARG A 75 -4.50 -4.83 12.23
N LEU A 76 -4.35 -3.51 12.40
CA LEU A 76 -3.94 -2.93 13.68
C LEU A 76 -4.91 -3.32 14.80
N PHE A 77 -6.23 -3.23 14.58
CA PHE A 77 -7.22 -3.71 15.55
C PHE A 77 -7.07 -5.22 15.83
N GLN A 78 -6.76 -6.02 14.80
CA GLN A 78 -6.51 -7.46 14.95
C GLN A 78 -5.24 -7.75 15.79
N ASP A 79 -4.17 -6.98 15.60
CA ASP A 79 -2.93 -7.11 16.38
C ASP A 79 -3.10 -6.64 17.83
N LEU A 80 -3.98 -5.66 18.06
CA LEU A 80 -4.44 -5.24 19.39
C LEU A 80 -5.41 -6.24 20.04
N GLY A 81 -5.73 -7.36 19.38
CA GLY A 81 -6.53 -8.45 19.92
C GLY A 81 -8.05 -8.32 19.70
N HIS A 82 -8.51 -7.30 18.99
CA HIS A 82 -9.93 -7.13 18.67
C HIS A 82 -10.37 -8.04 17.52
N LEU A 83 -11.68 -8.12 17.24
CA LEU A 83 -12.24 -8.98 16.20
C LEU A 83 -12.51 -8.16 14.93
N PRO A 84 -11.65 -8.28 13.90
CA PRO A 84 -11.97 -7.76 12.59
C PRO A 84 -13.12 -8.54 11.96
N ILE A 85 -14.04 -7.81 11.36
CA ILE A 85 -15.17 -8.33 10.58
C ILE A 85 -15.01 -7.77 9.17
N LEU A 86 -14.68 -8.64 8.22
CA LEU A 86 -14.71 -8.30 6.82
C LEU A 86 -16.08 -8.63 6.26
N LEU A 87 -16.79 -7.61 5.80
CA LEU A 87 -18.10 -7.76 5.19
C LEU A 87 -18.00 -7.66 3.67
N LEU A 88 -18.33 -8.76 2.99
CA LEU A 88 -18.50 -8.78 1.55
C LEU A 88 -19.90 -8.29 1.18
N GLY A 89 -19.95 -7.15 0.51
CA GLY A 89 -21.16 -6.51 0.05
C GLY A 89 -21.71 -7.13 -1.24
N ASP A 90 -22.06 -8.41 -1.21
CA ASP A 90 -22.52 -9.15 -2.39
C ASP A 90 -23.97 -8.83 -2.80
N ALA A 91 -24.81 -8.39 -1.85
CA ALA A 91 -26.12 -7.82 -2.16
C ALA A 91 -26.01 -6.32 -2.53
N THR A 92 -25.20 -5.55 -1.81
CA THR A 92 -24.98 -4.11 -2.08
C THR A 92 -24.27 -3.85 -3.41
N ALA A 93 -23.35 -4.72 -3.82
CA ALA A 93 -22.68 -4.61 -5.13
C ALA A 93 -23.65 -4.74 -6.32
N ARG A 94 -24.78 -5.46 -6.15
CA ARG A 94 -25.82 -5.56 -7.18
C ARG A 94 -26.61 -4.26 -7.34
N LEU A 95 -26.67 -3.44 -6.29
CA LEU A 95 -27.27 -2.11 -6.30
C LEU A 95 -26.28 -1.05 -6.81
N GLY A 96 -25.05 -1.09 -6.32
CA GLY A 96 -23.96 -0.18 -6.61
C GLY A 96 -23.93 1.05 -5.69
N ASP A 97 -22.80 1.27 -5.02
CA ASP A 97 -22.57 2.44 -4.17
C ASP A 97 -22.53 3.75 -4.99
N PRO A 98 -23.41 4.73 -4.72
CA PRO A 98 -23.37 6.03 -5.40
C PRO A 98 -22.23 6.96 -4.92
N THR A 99 -21.46 6.57 -3.88
CA THR A 99 -20.54 7.46 -3.16
C THR A 99 -19.49 8.10 -4.07
N GLY A 100 -19.50 9.43 -4.13
CA GLY A 100 -18.53 10.23 -4.88
C GLY A 100 -18.63 10.09 -6.40
N ARG A 101 -19.78 9.67 -6.93
CA ARG A 101 -20.01 9.47 -8.38
C ARG A 101 -21.13 10.35 -8.93
N ASN A 102 -20.98 10.72 -10.20
CA ASN A 102 -21.98 11.50 -10.95
C ASN A 102 -22.86 10.63 -11.87
N ASP A 103 -22.46 9.38 -12.13
CA ASP A 103 -23.15 8.44 -13.03
C ASP A 103 -23.46 7.12 -12.32
N GLN A 104 -24.50 6.42 -12.79
CA GLN A 104 -24.94 5.11 -12.28
C GLN A 104 -23.90 4.01 -12.57
N ARG A 105 -23.67 3.10 -11.61
CA ARG A 105 -22.87 1.88 -11.87
C ARG A 105 -23.69 0.83 -12.61
N PRO A 106 -23.10 0.11 -13.58
CA PRO A 106 -23.75 -1.08 -14.13
C PRO A 106 -23.85 -2.16 -13.04
N PRO A 107 -24.98 -2.88 -12.94
CA PRO A 107 -25.12 -3.98 -12.00
C PRO A 107 -24.19 -5.14 -12.39
N LEU A 108 -23.62 -5.81 -11.38
CA LEU A 108 -22.79 -7.01 -11.57
C LEU A 108 -23.62 -8.28 -11.48
N THR A 109 -23.23 -9.29 -12.25
CA THR A 109 -23.75 -10.65 -12.11
C THR A 109 -23.24 -11.30 -10.83
N GLN A 110 -23.95 -12.32 -10.34
CA GLN A 110 -23.52 -13.06 -9.16
C GLN A 110 -22.15 -13.74 -9.36
N GLU A 111 -21.89 -14.26 -10.55
CA GLU A 111 -20.61 -14.90 -10.89
C GLU A 111 -19.45 -13.90 -10.85
N GLU A 112 -19.64 -12.68 -11.36
CA GLU A 112 -18.64 -11.61 -11.29
C GLU A 112 -18.38 -11.17 -9.85
N VAL A 113 -19.43 -11.00 -9.05
CA VAL A 113 -19.32 -10.67 -7.61
C VAL A 113 -18.48 -11.72 -6.89
N GLU A 114 -18.71 -13.00 -7.19
CA GLU A 114 -18.01 -14.10 -6.54
C GLU A 114 -16.54 -14.20 -6.94
N HIS A 115 -16.27 -14.05 -8.23
CA HIS A 115 -14.91 -14.00 -8.74
C HIS A 115 -14.13 -12.83 -8.11
N ASN A 116 -14.72 -11.64 -8.11
CA ASN A 116 -14.10 -10.45 -7.53
C ASN A 116 -13.85 -10.61 -6.02
N ALA A 117 -14.81 -11.19 -5.28
CA ALA A 117 -14.67 -11.43 -3.85
C ALA A 117 -13.52 -12.39 -3.54
N ALA A 118 -13.42 -13.51 -4.28
CA ALA A 118 -12.34 -14.47 -4.11
C ALA A 118 -10.96 -13.83 -4.36
N THR A 119 -10.82 -13.08 -5.46
CA THR A 119 -9.58 -12.37 -5.79
C THR A 119 -9.25 -11.26 -4.78
N TYR A 120 -10.26 -10.60 -4.23
CA TYR A 120 -10.07 -9.61 -3.17
C TYR A 120 -9.52 -10.26 -1.90
N LEU A 121 -10.17 -11.32 -1.42
CA LEU A 121 -9.77 -12.06 -0.21
C LEU A 121 -8.34 -12.59 -0.30
N ASP A 122 -7.94 -13.13 -1.45
CA ASP A 122 -6.57 -13.60 -1.69
C ASP A 122 -5.54 -12.46 -1.53
N GLN A 123 -5.82 -11.29 -2.08
CA GLN A 123 -4.94 -10.12 -1.99
C GLN A 123 -4.87 -9.53 -0.58
N ILE A 124 -6.01 -9.37 0.10
CA ILE A 124 -6.02 -8.81 1.45
C ILE A 124 -5.51 -9.78 2.51
N GLY A 125 -5.54 -11.09 2.25
CA GLY A 125 -4.97 -12.12 3.13
C GLY A 125 -3.47 -11.99 3.33
N GLN A 126 -2.79 -11.21 2.47
CA GLN A 126 -1.37 -10.82 2.64
C GLN A 126 -1.18 -9.83 3.79
N ILE A 127 -2.25 -9.12 4.19
CA ILE A 127 -2.24 -8.03 5.17
C ILE A 127 -3.00 -8.42 6.44
N LEU A 128 -4.20 -8.96 6.28
CA LEU A 128 -5.10 -9.35 7.36
C LEU A 128 -5.06 -10.87 7.54
N ASP A 129 -4.97 -11.35 8.78
CA ASP A 129 -5.06 -12.78 9.05
C ASP A 129 -6.52 -13.22 8.97
N LEU A 130 -6.86 -13.97 7.92
CA LEU A 130 -8.22 -14.42 7.64
C LEU A 130 -8.58 -15.75 8.34
N ASP A 131 -7.77 -16.23 9.29
CA ASP A 131 -8.14 -17.39 10.11
C ASP A 131 -9.50 -17.13 10.79
N PRO A 132 -10.49 -18.04 10.69
CA PRO A 132 -11.81 -17.88 11.31
C PRO A 132 -11.80 -17.64 12.83
N ALA A 133 -10.74 -18.04 13.53
CA ALA A 133 -10.57 -17.74 14.96
C ALA A 133 -10.16 -16.27 15.21
N ARG A 134 -9.56 -15.62 14.21
CA ARG A 134 -8.99 -14.27 14.30
C ARG A 134 -9.72 -13.23 13.45
N CYS A 135 -10.56 -13.64 12.49
CA CYS A 135 -11.34 -12.76 11.63
C CYS A 135 -12.71 -13.37 11.33
N GLU A 136 -13.76 -12.54 11.34
CA GLU A 136 -15.10 -12.92 10.90
C GLU A 136 -15.29 -12.49 9.44
N LEU A 137 -15.58 -13.45 8.56
CA LEU A 137 -15.95 -13.16 7.17
C LEU A 137 -17.47 -13.30 7.02
N ARG A 138 -18.13 -12.23 6.61
CA ARG A 138 -19.60 -12.17 6.49
C ARG A 138 -20.02 -11.65 5.13
N ARG A 139 -21.26 -11.91 4.75
CA ARG A 139 -21.85 -11.47 3.49
C ARG A 139 -23.18 -10.79 3.79
N ASN A 140 -23.44 -9.64 3.18
CA ASN A 140 -24.70 -8.94 3.46
C ASN A 140 -25.91 -9.57 2.76
N SER A 141 -25.70 -10.46 1.80
CA SER A 141 -26.76 -11.37 1.31
C SER A 141 -27.33 -12.29 2.39
N GLU A 142 -26.62 -12.55 3.49
CA GLU A 142 -27.12 -13.37 4.61
C GLU A 142 -28.40 -12.79 5.23
N TRP A 143 -28.57 -11.48 5.23
CA TRP A 143 -29.78 -10.82 5.72
C TRP A 143 -30.60 -10.20 4.60
N PHE A 144 -29.99 -9.58 3.59
CA PHE A 144 -30.75 -8.97 2.50
C PHE A 144 -31.37 -9.99 1.54
N GLY A 145 -30.79 -11.20 1.44
CA GLY A 145 -31.35 -12.29 0.65
C GLY A 145 -32.61 -12.90 1.27
N GLU A 146 -32.79 -12.75 2.58
CA GLU A 146 -33.95 -13.27 3.32
C GLU A 146 -35.06 -12.23 3.50
N MET A 147 -34.79 -10.94 3.27
CA MET A 147 -35.79 -9.88 3.41
C MET A 147 -36.92 -10.02 2.38
N ASP A 148 -38.16 -10.03 2.88
CA ASP A 148 -39.32 -9.87 2.03
C ASP A 148 -39.58 -8.39 1.70
N PHE A 149 -40.61 -8.13 0.87
CA PHE A 149 -40.99 -6.77 0.50
C PHE A 149 -41.35 -5.89 1.71
N PHE A 150 -42.00 -6.46 2.73
CA PHE A 150 -42.39 -5.72 3.93
C PHE A 150 -41.19 -5.45 4.83
N ASP A 151 -40.22 -6.37 4.92
CA ASP A 151 -38.95 -6.14 5.60
C ASP A 151 -38.17 -4.99 4.95
N ALA A 152 -38.09 -4.98 3.62
CA ALA A 152 -37.49 -3.89 2.87
C ALA A 152 -38.20 -2.55 3.17
N LEU A 153 -39.54 -2.52 3.17
CA LEU A 153 -40.30 -1.32 3.53
C LEU A 153 -40.05 -0.87 4.98
N ARG A 154 -39.92 -1.81 5.93
CA ARG A 154 -39.57 -1.48 7.32
C ARG A 154 -38.18 -0.87 7.40
N LEU A 155 -37.20 -1.37 6.64
CA LEU A 155 -35.87 -0.77 6.57
C LEU A 155 -35.94 0.65 5.98
N LEU A 156 -36.67 0.82 4.88
CA LEU A 156 -36.87 2.13 4.24
C LEU A 156 -37.55 3.14 5.17
N GLY A 157 -38.49 2.69 6.00
CA GLY A 157 -39.14 3.51 7.02
C GLY A 157 -38.21 4.05 8.10
N ARG A 158 -36.97 3.55 8.19
CA ARG A 158 -35.93 4.08 9.10
C ARG A 158 -35.17 5.25 8.50
N GLY A 159 -35.25 5.50 7.19
CA GLY A 159 -34.69 6.69 6.54
C GLY A 159 -35.74 7.76 6.29
N THR A 160 -35.32 9.02 6.17
CA THR A 160 -36.14 10.04 5.52
C THR A 160 -35.45 10.49 4.24
N VAL A 161 -36.25 10.79 3.21
CA VAL A 161 -35.72 11.33 1.95
C VAL A 161 -34.90 12.60 2.21
N ALA A 162 -35.38 13.48 3.09
CA ALA A 162 -34.68 14.71 3.46
C ALA A 162 -33.26 14.40 3.99
N ARG A 163 -33.12 13.44 4.90
CA ARG A 163 -31.82 13.05 5.45
C ARG A 163 -30.91 12.44 4.39
N LEU A 164 -31.44 11.60 3.52
CA LEU A 164 -30.66 10.97 2.44
C LEU A 164 -30.14 12.02 1.44
N LEU A 165 -30.95 13.03 1.11
CA LEU A 165 -30.57 14.13 0.22
C LEU A 165 -29.54 15.10 0.81
N GLU A 166 -29.28 15.05 2.13
CA GLU A 166 -28.19 15.83 2.73
C GLU A 166 -26.80 15.32 2.30
N ARG A 167 -26.70 14.08 1.80
CA ARG A 167 -25.45 13.50 1.30
C ARG A 167 -24.88 14.31 0.14
N ASP A 168 -23.57 14.59 0.18
CA ASP A 168 -22.94 15.58 -0.70
C ASP A 168 -23.04 15.25 -2.20
N ASP A 169 -22.97 13.97 -2.58
CA ASP A 169 -23.10 13.52 -3.97
C ASP A 169 -24.53 13.66 -4.49
N PHE A 170 -25.54 13.29 -3.69
CA PHE A 170 -26.94 13.54 -4.03
C PHE A 170 -27.24 15.04 -4.10
N ARG A 171 -26.72 15.84 -3.17
CA ARG A 171 -26.86 17.30 -3.22
C ARG A 171 -26.27 17.88 -4.51
N LYS A 172 -25.03 17.51 -4.86
CA LYS A 172 -24.37 17.94 -6.09
C LYS A 172 -25.14 17.53 -7.35
N ARG A 173 -25.65 16.30 -7.40
CA ARG A 173 -26.46 15.82 -8.54
C ARG A 173 -27.76 16.59 -8.65
N MET A 174 -28.46 16.85 -7.55
CA MET A 174 -29.67 17.68 -7.53
C MET A 174 -29.38 19.10 -8.02
N ASP A 175 -28.32 19.74 -7.53
CA ASP A 175 -27.92 21.10 -7.94
C ASP A 175 -27.57 21.17 -9.44
N GLN A 176 -27.06 20.07 -10.00
CA GLN A 176 -26.70 19.93 -11.42
C GLN A 176 -27.86 19.40 -12.29
N ASN A 177 -29.04 19.15 -11.72
CA ASN A 177 -30.17 18.48 -12.39
C ASN A 177 -29.81 17.11 -13.00
N LEU A 178 -28.86 16.41 -12.40
CA LEU A 178 -28.55 15.02 -12.74
C LEU A 178 -29.56 14.09 -12.06
N PRO A 179 -30.00 13.01 -12.72
CA PRO A 179 -30.97 12.08 -12.14
C PRO A 179 -30.39 11.46 -10.87
N ILE A 180 -31.26 11.11 -9.90
CA ILE A 180 -30.93 10.24 -8.76
C ILE A 180 -32.03 9.18 -8.69
N HIS A 181 -31.66 7.92 -8.84
CA HIS A 181 -32.63 6.85 -8.86
C HIS A 181 -33.00 6.43 -7.43
N LEU A 182 -34.28 6.06 -7.21
CA LEU A 182 -34.78 5.68 -5.88
C LEU A 182 -34.00 4.54 -5.23
N HIS A 183 -33.52 3.59 -6.03
CA HIS A 183 -32.74 2.47 -5.53
C HIS A 183 -31.38 2.93 -4.95
N GLU A 184 -30.76 3.99 -5.50
CA GLU A 184 -29.50 4.55 -4.97
C GLU A 184 -29.68 5.10 -3.55
N MET A 185 -30.87 5.62 -3.23
CA MET A 185 -31.22 6.12 -1.90
C MET A 185 -31.32 4.99 -0.86
N MET A 186 -31.44 3.74 -1.28
CA MET A 186 -31.47 2.58 -0.39
C MET A 186 -30.08 2.25 0.16
N TYR A 187 -29.02 2.57 -0.58
CA TYR A 187 -27.66 2.14 -0.28
C TYR A 187 -27.17 2.55 1.14
N PRO A 188 -27.32 3.82 1.58
CA PRO A 188 -26.90 4.20 2.93
C PRO A 188 -27.64 3.45 4.04
N LEU A 189 -28.91 3.09 3.80
CA LEU A 189 -29.71 2.32 4.74
C LEU A 189 -29.25 0.86 4.79
N MET A 190 -28.92 0.27 3.64
CA MET A 190 -28.39 -1.09 3.57
C MET A 190 -27.04 -1.18 4.28
N GLN A 191 -26.06 -0.34 3.92
CA GLN A 191 -24.75 -0.36 4.58
C GLN A 191 -24.85 -0.10 6.09
N GLY A 192 -25.74 0.81 6.51
CA GLY A 192 -25.97 1.05 7.93
C GLY A 192 -26.65 -0.13 8.64
N TRP A 193 -27.56 -0.83 7.98
CA TRP A 193 -28.21 -2.02 8.51
C TRP A 193 -27.23 -3.17 8.70
N ASP A 194 -26.21 -3.27 7.86
CA ASP A 194 -25.12 -4.23 8.05
C ASP A 194 -24.48 -4.10 9.44
N SER A 195 -24.34 -2.87 9.97
CA SER A 195 -23.79 -2.65 11.32
C SER A 195 -24.72 -3.09 12.43
N VAL A 196 -26.03 -3.01 12.23
CA VAL A 196 -27.04 -3.56 13.15
C VAL A 196 -26.92 -5.08 13.18
N MET A 197 -26.86 -5.72 12.02
CA MET A 197 -26.77 -7.19 11.90
C MET A 197 -25.46 -7.75 12.44
N LEU A 198 -24.38 -6.97 12.35
CA LEU A 198 -23.05 -7.37 12.82
C LEU A 198 -22.76 -6.93 14.26
N GLU A 199 -23.64 -6.16 14.91
CA GLU A 199 -23.41 -5.55 16.23
C GLU A 199 -22.03 -4.85 16.29
N ALA A 200 -21.73 -4.05 15.27
CA ALA A 200 -20.41 -3.45 15.11
C ALA A 200 -20.12 -2.40 16.21
N ASP A 201 -18.98 -2.53 16.89
CA ASP A 201 -18.48 -1.52 17.82
C ASP A 201 -17.80 -0.37 17.09
N VAL A 202 -17.13 -0.68 15.99
CA VAL A 202 -16.35 0.24 15.16
C VAL A 202 -16.64 -0.09 13.70
N GLU A 203 -16.87 0.92 12.86
CA GLU A 203 -16.88 0.75 11.40
C GLU A 203 -15.80 1.62 10.78
N LEU A 204 -15.00 1.00 9.90
CA LEU A 204 -13.96 1.64 9.13
C LEU A 204 -14.49 2.01 7.74
N GLY A 205 -14.01 3.13 7.18
CA GLY A 205 -14.32 3.53 5.81
C GLY A 205 -13.29 4.50 5.22
N GLY A 206 -13.48 4.86 3.96
CA GLY A 206 -12.85 6.05 3.38
C GLY A 206 -13.56 7.32 3.85
N ASN A 207 -12.94 8.49 3.69
CA ASN A 207 -13.58 9.78 4.00
C ASN A 207 -14.91 10.00 3.27
N ASP A 208 -15.04 9.45 2.08
CA ASP A 208 -16.25 9.50 1.27
C ASP A 208 -17.40 8.68 1.87
N GLN A 209 -17.11 7.73 2.76
CA GLN A 209 -18.10 6.86 3.42
C GLN A 209 -18.69 7.43 4.71
N LEU A 210 -18.24 8.61 5.18
CA LEU A 210 -18.61 9.15 6.50
C LEU A 210 -20.13 9.23 6.71
N PHE A 211 -20.90 9.61 5.67
CA PHE A 211 -22.35 9.63 5.74
C PHE A 211 -22.94 8.23 6.02
N ASN A 212 -22.46 7.20 5.33
CA ASN A 212 -22.97 5.83 5.48
C ASN A 212 -22.58 5.25 6.85
N LEU A 213 -21.38 5.56 7.35
CA LEU A 213 -20.94 5.20 8.71
C LEU A 213 -21.86 5.83 9.78
N HIS A 214 -22.24 7.09 9.61
CA HIS A 214 -23.21 7.75 10.50
C HIS A 214 -24.61 7.14 10.39
N MET A 215 -25.01 6.66 9.20
CA MET A 215 -26.28 5.94 9.05
C MET A 215 -26.26 4.64 9.86
N GLY A 216 -25.17 3.87 9.84
CA GLY A 216 -25.02 2.69 10.70
C GLY A 216 -25.18 3.01 12.17
N ARG A 217 -24.49 4.07 12.63
CA ARG A 217 -24.58 4.55 14.01
C ARG A 217 -26.02 4.93 14.41
N LEU A 218 -26.73 5.67 13.56
CA LEU A 218 -28.12 6.07 13.79
C LEU A 218 -29.07 4.85 13.84
N LEU A 219 -28.87 3.87 12.96
CA LEU A 219 -29.71 2.68 12.91
C LEU A 219 -29.50 1.81 14.16
N GLN A 220 -28.26 1.61 14.60
CA GLN A 220 -27.96 0.93 15.85
C GLN A 220 -28.64 1.59 17.05
N GLU A 221 -28.58 2.93 17.17
CA GLU A 221 -29.29 3.67 18.23
C GLU A 221 -30.79 3.37 18.26
N ARG A 222 -31.42 3.31 17.08
CA ARG A 222 -32.87 3.06 16.96
C ARG A 222 -33.26 1.62 17.27
N GLU A 223 -32.36 0.67 17.02
CA GLU A 223 -32.54 -0.74 17.38
C GLU A 223 -32.09 -1.03 18.83
N GLY A 224 -31.75 0.00 19.61
CA GLY A 224 -31.33 -0.15 21.01
C GLY A 224 -29.93 -0.74 21.20
N GLN A 225 -29.14 -0.81 20.14
CA GLN A 225 -27.74 -1.23 20.19
C GLN A 225 -26.82 -0.07 20.60
N ARG A 226 -25.63 -0.41 21.09
CA ARG A 226 -24.59 0.60 21.32
C ARG A 226 -24.13 1.14 19.96
N PRO A 227 -24.04 2.46 19.77
CA PRO A 227 -23.75 3.01 18.44
C PRO A 227 -22.28 2.87 18.11
N GLN A 228 -21.94 2.47 16.89
CA GLN A 228 -20.57 2.27 16.45
C GLN A 228 -19.75 3.57 16.48
N ILE A 229 -18.44 3.41 16.67
CA ILE A 229 -17.43 4.45 16.44
C ILE A 229 -17.16 4.49 14.93
N CYS A 230 -17.17 5.69 14.34
CA CYS A 230 -16.91 5.87 12.91
C CYS A 230 -15.44 6.28 12.74
N LEU A 231 -14.68 5.49 12.00
CA LEU A 231 -13.29 5.76 11.65
C LEU A 231 -13.15 5.89 10.14
N THR A 232 -12.60 7.01 9.68
CA THR A 232 -12.26 7.16 8.26
C THR A 232 -10.77 7.23 8.07
N THR A 233 -10.30 6.66 6.96
CA THR A 233 -8.90 6.70 6.55
C THR A 233 -8.68 7.71 5.42
N PRO A 234 -7.51 8.37 5.36
CA PRO A 234 -7.18 9.27 4.26
C PRO A 234 -6.96 8.49 2.96
N LEU A 235 -7.16 9.17 1.83
CA LEU A 235 -6.85 8.61 0.53
C LEU A 235 -5.33 8.60 0.31
N LEU A 236 -4.75 7.42 0.11
CA LEU A 236 -3.38 7.31 -0.37
C LEU A 236 -3.31 7.67 -1.86
N LEU A 237 -2.59 8.74 -2.16
CA LEU A 237 -2.35 9.19 -3.53
C LEU A 237 -1.41 8.22 -4.25
N GLY A 238 -1.57 8.10 -5.57
CA GLY A 238 -0.69 7.31 -6.42
C GLY A 238 0.71 7.89 -6.54
N THR A 239 1.56 7.20 -7.29
CA THR A 239 2.99 7.56 -7.44
C THR A 239 3.23 8.96 -8.01
N ASP A 240 2.22 9.54 -8.65
CA ASP A 240 2.23 10.86 -9.29
C ASP A 240 1.40 11.93 -8.54
N GLY A 241 0.93 11.63 -7.32
CA GLY A 241 0.13 12.56 -6.49
C GLY A 241 -1.35 12.65 -6.85
N ARG A 242 -1.84 11.96 -7.88
CA ARG A 242 -3.29 11.87 -8.17
C ARG A 242 -3.94 10.73 -7.38
N LYS A 243 -5.28 10.64 -7.37
CA LYS A 243 -5.96 9.44 -6.85
C LYS A 243 -5.38 8.19 -7.52
N MET A 244 -5.01 7.20 -6.71
CA MET A 244 -4.41 5.97 -7.19
C MET A 244 -5.38 5.24 -8.13
N SER A 245 -4.90 4.84 -9.31
CA SER A 245 -5.72 4.21 -10.35
C SER A 245 -4.88 3.41 -11.33
N LYS A 246 -5.41 2.26 -11.77
CA LYS A 246 -4.82 1.47 -12.85
C LYS A 246 -4.74 2.26 -14.15
N THR A 247 -5.79 3.01 -14.48
CA THR A 247 -5.91 3.80 -15.71
C THR A 247 -4.85 4.90 -15.83
N TYR A 248 -4.43 5.48 -14.70
CA TYR A 248 -3.38 6.51 -14.69
C TYR A 248 -1.97 5.92 -14.66
N GLY A 249 -1.83 4.60 -14.51
CA GLY A 249 -0.52 3.95 -14.37
C GLY A 249 0.21 4.27 -13.05
N ASN A 250 -0.46 4.95 -12.10
CA ASN A 250 0.12 5.45 -10.85
C ASN A 250 -0.14 4.55 -9.62
N HIS A 251 -0.66 3.34 -9.86
CA HIS A 251 -1.03 2.38 -8.82
C HIS A 251 0.08 1.38 -8.51
N VAL A 252 0.15 0.95 -7.25
CA VAL A 252 0.96 -0.19 -6.80
C VAL A 252 0.01 -1.35 -6.48
N PRO A 253 -0.03 -2.41 -7.31
CA PRO A 253 -0.88 -3.58 -7.05
C PRO A 253 -0.41 -4.34 -5.82
N LEU A 254 -1.33 -4.91 -5.03
CA LEU A 254 -0.97 -5.68 -3.83
C LEU A 254 -0.27 -7.00 -4.19
N ASN A 255 -0.78 -7.70 -5.21
CA ASN A 255 -0.22 -8.93 -5.76
C ASN A 255 0.80 -8.70 -6.88
N GLY A 256 1.41 -7.51 -6.95
CA GLY A 256 2.43 -7.24 -7.96
C GLY A 256 3.70 -8.04 -7.73
N GLU A 257 4.42 -8.35 -8.81
CA GLU A 257 5.77 -8.89 -8.71
C GLU A 257 6.65 -7.94 -7.87
N PRO A 258 7.44 -8.46 -6.91
CA PRO A 258 8.14 -7.62 -5.94
C PRO A 258 9.09 -6.60 -6.58
N ALA A 259 9.73 -6.94 -7.71
CA ALA A 259 10.55 -6.01 -8.47
C ALA A 259 9.75 -4.85 -9.08
N ASP A 260 8.52 -5.11 -9.55
CA ASP A 260 7.63 -4.10 -10.11
C ASP A 260 7.04 -3.20 -9.02
N VAL A 261 6.64 -3.79 -7.88
CA VAL A 261 6.19 -3.03 -6.70
C VAL A 261 7.30 -2.09 -6.23
N TYR A 262 8.52 -2.62 -6.06
CA TYR A 262 9.69 -1.84 -5.66
C TYR A 262 9.97 -0.71 -6.66
N GLY A 263 10.00 -1.03 -7.95
CA GLY A 263 10.24 -0.05 -9.02
C GLY A 263 9.20 1.07 -9.07
N LYS A 264 7.92 0.75 -8.87
CA LYS A 264 6.83 1.73 -8.82
C LYS A 264 6.97 2.66 -7.60
N VAL A 265 7.27 2.12 -6.42
CA VAL A 265 7.52 2.94 -5.22
C VAL A 265 8.72 3.85 -5.44
N MET A 266 9.79 3.37 -6.10
CA MET A 266 10.95 4.20 -6.46
C MET A 266 10.62 5.35 -7.43
N SER A 267 9.52 5.27 -8.18
CA SER A 267 9.05 6.37 -9.05
C SER A 267 8.20 7.42 -8.35
N LEU A 268 7.88 7.23 -7.06
CA LEU A 268 7.08 8.15 -6.25
C LEU A 268 7.70 9.55 -6.26
N GLY A 269 6.89 10.60 -6.39
CA GLY A 269 7.33 11.98 -6.15
C GLY A 269 7.79 12.21 -4.71
N ASP A 270 8.54 13.28 -4.43
CA ASP A 270 9.03 13.54 -3.06
C ASP A 270 7.92 14.01 -2.12
N GLU A 271 6.96 14.79 -2.64
CA GLU A 271 5.85 15.38 -1.88
C GLU A 271 4.95 14.34 -1.18
N PRO A 272 4.43 13.27 -1.83
CA PRO A 272 3.59 12.28 -1.17
C PRO A 272 4.35 11.28 -0.27
N MET A 273 5.68 11.37 -0.18
CA MET A 273 6.50 10.34 0.46
C MET A 273 6.19 10.19 1.96
N ALA A 274 5.94 11.30 2.66
CA ALA A 274 5.60 11.27 4.08
C ALA A 274 4.28 10.52 4.35
N ASP A 275 3.26 10.78 3.53
CA ASP A 275 1.97 10.09 3.64
C ASP A 275 2.10 8.61 3.30
N TRP A 276 2.93 8.25 2.31
CA TRP A 276 3.22 6.86 2.00
C TRP A 276 3.91 6.13 3.15
N PHE A 277 4.90 6.75 3.79
CA PHE A 277 5.51 6.17 4.99
C PHE A 277 4.47 5.96 6.09
N ARG A 278 3.66 6.98 6.38
CA ARG A 278 2.64 6.91 7.44
C ARG A 278 1.59 5.83 7.17
N LEU A 279 1.07 5.76 5.95
CA LEU A 279 -0.11 4.97 5.59
C LEU A 279 0.20 3.61 4.98
N ALA A 280 1.43 3.37 4.52
CA ALA A 280 1.85 2.10 3.92
C ALA A 280 2.98 1.36 4.68
N THR A 281 3.45 1.89 5.82
CA THR A 281 4.49 1.25 6.64
C THR A 281 4.14 1.21 8.13
N GLY A 282 4.82 0.34 8.89
CA GLY A 282 4.68 0.21 10.35
C GLY A 282 5.60 1.12 11.17
N LEU A 283 6.43 1.94 10.52
CA LEU A 283 7.46 2.76 11.17
C LEU A 283 6.87 3.86 12.05
N GLU A 284 7.51 4.22 13.16
CA GLU A 284 7.06 5.34 14.01
C GLU A 284 7.34 6.71 13.38
N ASP A 285 6.58 7.76 13.75
CA ASP A 285 6.74 9.10 13.15
C ASP A 285 8.17 9.64 13.33
N ALA A 286 8.82 9.37 14.46
CA ALA A 286 10.21 9.77 14.70
C ALA A 286 11.20 9.10 13.73
N GLU A 287 10.96 7.83 13.37
CA GLU A 287 11.78 7.11 12.38
C GLU A 287 11.52 7.65 10.97
N ILE A 288 10.25 7.93 10.64
CA ILE A 288 9.85 8.53 9.36
C ILE A 288 10.53 9.88 9.19
N ASP A 289 10.47 10.76 10.20
CA ASP A 289 11.10 12.07 10.17
C ASP A 289 12.62 11.97 9.97
N ALA A 290 13.28 11.03 10.66
CA ALA A 290 14.70 10.78 10.50
C ALA A 290 15.07 10.30 9.08
N ILE A 291 14.26 9.42 8.50
CA ILE A 291 14.45 8.93 7.12
C ILE A 291 14.25 10.06 6.10
N LEU A 292 13.19 10.86 6.27
CA LEU A 292 12.85 11.97 5.37
C LEU A 292 13.85 13.12 5.45
N ALA A 293 14.53 13.31 6.58
CA ALA A 293 15.63 14.27 6.72
C ALA A 293 16.90 13.86 5.94
N GLY A 294 16.99 12.60 5.51
CA GLY A 294 18.09 12.04 4.73
C GLY A 294 18.01 12.33 3.23
N HIS A 295 18.73 11.53 2.44
CA HIS A 295 18.73 11.69 0.99
C HIS A 295 17.44 11.11 0.37
N PRO A 296 16.66 11.86 -0.45
CA PRO A 296 15.34 11.42 -0.94
C PRO A 296 15.34 10.06 -1.66
N ARG A 297 16.42 9.75 -2.40
CA ARG A 297 16.59 8.44 -3.05
C ARG A 297 16.70 7.29 -2.04
N GLU A 298 17.39 7.50 -0.93
CA GLU A 298 17.56 6.48 0.11
C GLU A 298 16.26 6.30 0.87
N ALA A 299 15.54 7.40 1.16
CA ALA A 299 14.20 7.36 1.72
C ALA A 299 13.23 6.58 0.82
N LYS A 300 13.22 6.81 -0.49
CA LYS A 300 12.42 6.00 -1.44
C LYS A 300 12.82 4.53 -1.43
N GLY A 301 14.12 4.24 -1.37
CA GLY A 301 14.61 2.87 -1.27
C GLY A 301 14.10 2.17 -0.01
N ARG A 302 14.15 2.87 1.14
CA ARG A 302 13.59 2.37 2.39
C ARG A 302 12.07 2.18 2.29
N LEU A 303 11.33 3.14 1.76
CA LEU A 303 9.89 3.02 1.56
C LEU A 303 9.52 1.84 0.66
N ALA A 304 10.23 1.65 -0.46
CA ALA A 304 10.03 0.55 -1.39
C ALA A 304 10.27 -0.80 -0.70
N TRP A 305 11.32 -0.89 0.11
CA TRP A 305 11.60 -2.07 0.92
C TRP A 305 10.47 -2.33 1.92
N GLU A 306 10.02 -1.32 2.68
CA GLU A 306 8.94 -1.48 3.68
C GLU A 306 7.61 -1.93 3.06
N VAL A 307 7.27 -1.39 1.88
CA VAL A 307 6.06 -1.78 1.16
C VAL A 307 6.14 -3.23 0.70
N VAL A 308 7.26 -3.66 0.11
CA VAL A 308 7.44 -5.06 -0.31
C VAL A 308 7.48 -5.98 0.91
N ALA A 309 8.17 -5.59 1.97
CA ALA A 309 8.28 -6.39 3.19
C ALA A 309 6.93 -6.56 3.89
N GLY A 310 6.10 -5.52 3.90
CA GLY A 310 4.75 -5.57 4.45
C GLY A 310 3.81 -6.49 3.69
N LEU A 311 3.94 -6.57 2.36
CA LEU A 311 3.09 -7.39 1.50
C LEU A 311 3.59 -8.84 1.38
N GLN A 312 4.90 -9.04 1.24
CA GLN A 312 5.51 -10.29 0.78
C GLN A 312 6.65 -10.80 1.68
N GLY A 313 6.97 -10.09 2.76
CA GLY A 313 7.99 -10.47 3.74
C GLY A 313 9.37 -9.87 3.46
N ALA A 314 10.19 -9.79 4.51
CA ALA A 314 11.48 -9.11 4.49
C ALA A 314 12.49 -9.72 3.50
N GLU A 315 12.56 -11.05 3.40
CA GLU A 315 13.50 -11.73 2.49
C GLU A 315 13.22 -11.38 1.01
N VAL A 316 11.94 -11.27 0.65
CA VAL A 316 11.52 -10.86 -0.70
C VAL A 316 11.87 -9.39 -0.97
N ALA A 317 11.72 -8.53 0.04
CA ALA A 317 12.10 -7.12 -0.05
C ALA A 317 13.61 -6.93 -0.24
N ASP A 318 14.45 -7.71 0.47
CA ASP A 318 15.91 -7.70 0.32
C ASP A 318 16.34 -8.11 -1.10
N ALA A 319 15.71 -9.17 -1.64
CA ALA A 319 15.94 -9.61 -3.01
C ALA A 319 15.53 -8.54 -4.04
N ALA A 320 14.36 -7.91 -3.86
CA ALA A 320 13.89 -6.85 -4.74
C ALA A 320 14.80 -5.61 -4.73
N ALA A 321 15.26 -5.18 -3.55
CA ALA A 321 16.19 -4.07 -3.39
C ALA A 321 17.54 -4.35 -4.08
N THR A 322 18.05 -5.57 -3.94
CA THR A 322 19.29 -6.02 -4.59
C THR A 322 19.13 -6.03 -6.12
N ALA A 323 18.04 -6.61 -6.62
CA ALA A 323 17.73 -6.68 -8.04
C ALA A 323 17.61 -5.27 -8.66
N PHE A 324 16.90 -4.35 -7.99
CA PHE A 324 16.77 -2.97 -8.44
C PHE A 324 18.13 -2.25 -8.49
N THR A 325 18.96 -2.45 -7.46
CA THR A 325 20.31 -1.87 -7.41
C THR A 325 21.18 -2.39 -8.55
N ASN A 326 21.16 -3.69 -8.81
CA ASN A 326 21.92 -4.31 -9.90
C ASN A 326 21.42 -3.83 -11.26
N GLN A 327 20.11 -3.82 -11.49
CA GLN A 327 19.53 -3.31 -12.74
C GLN A 327 19.88 -1.83 -12.97
N PHE A 328 19.86 -1.00 -11.93
CA PHE A 328 20.24 0.41 -12.05
C PHE A 328 21.74 0.57 -12.33
N LYS A 329 22.60 -0.26 -11.73
CA LYS A 329 24.03 -0.33 -12.06
C LYS A 329 24.23 -0.76 -13.52
N HIS A 330 23.52 -1.77 -13.99
CA HIS A 330 23.59 -2.23 -15.38
C HIS A 330 23.04 -1.19 -16.38
N LYS A 331 21.95 -0.49 -16.07
CA LYS A 331 21.44 0.63 -16.89
C LYS A 331 22.36 1.86 -16.90
N GLN A 332 23.29 1.98 -15.94
CA GLN A 332 24.36 2.99 -16.01
C GLN A 332 25.51 2.56 -16.92
N LEU A 333 25.62 1.27 -17.23
CA LEU A 333 26.55 0.79 -18.23
C LEU A 333 25.95 1.09 -19.62
N PRO A 334 26.72 1.64 -20.54
CA PRO A 334 26.32 1.72 -21.94
C PRO A 334 26.01 0.31 -22.49
N ASP A 335 24.99 0.17 -23.34
CA ASP A 335 24.67 -1.11 -24.01
C ASP A 335 25.81 -1.60 -24.93
N ASP A 336 26.66 -0.67 -25.38
CA ASP A 336 27.86 -0.93 -26.18
C ASP A 336 29.10 -0.44 -25.41
N ILE A 337 29.78 -1.36 -24.72
CA ILE A 337 31.03 -1.09 -24.01
C ILE A 337 32.18 -1.49 -24.93
N PRO A 338 33.06 -0.54 -25.33
CA PRO A 338 34.21 -0.85 -26.18
C PRO A 338 35.09 -1.93 -25.54
N GLU A 339 35.33 -3.02 -26.29
CA GLU A 339 36.34 -4.01 -25.92
C GLU A 339 37.73 -3.55 -26.36
N VAL A 340 38.71 -3.63 -25.47
CA VAL A 340 40.10 -3.27 -25.77
C VAL A 340 41.01 -4.45 -25.44
N GLY A 341 41.72 -4.94 -26.46
CA GLY A 341 42.81 -5.90 -26.33
C GLY A 341 44.12 -5.19 -25.99
N LEU A 342 44.84 -5.68 -24.98
CA LEU A 342 46.20 -5.25 -24.66
C LEU A 342 47.13 -6.46 -24.72
N GLU A 343 48.33 -6.27 -25.27
CA GLU A 343 49.30 -7.36 -25.48
C GLU A 343 49.92 -7.91 -24.19
N GLN A 344 49.90 -7.14 -23.10
CA GLN A 344 50.58 -7.47 -21.84
C GLN A 344 49.68 -8.23 -20.87
N ASP A 345 50.21 -9.31 -20.31
CA ASP A 345 49.50 -10.22 -19.41
C ASP A 345 49.14 -9.58 -18.06
N THR A 346 49.97 -8.65 -17.60
CA THR A 346 49.76 -7.93 -16.34
C THR A 346 50.28 -6.51 -16.48
N LEU A 347 49.44 -5.55 -16.08
CA LEU A 347 49.71 -4.12 -16.19
C LEU A 347 49.37 -3.43 -14.88
N ALA A 348 50.19 -2.46 -14.48
CA ALA A 348 49.82 -1.53 -13.43
C ALA A 348 48.61 -0.69 -13.88
N LEU A 349 47.64 -0.48 -13.00
CA LEU A 349 46.38 0.19 -13.29
C LEU A 349 46.55 1.53 -14.04
N PRO A 350 47.48 2.43 -13.67
CA PRO A 350 47.67 3.67 -14.43
C PRO A 350 48.15 3.48 -15.88
N GLN A 351 48.90 2.42 -16.15
CA GLN A 351 49.38 2.08 -17.50
C GLN A 351 48.26 1.44 -18.31
N LEU A 352 47.48 0.56 -17.69
CA LEU A 352 46.29 -0.04 -18.28
C LEU A 352 45.27 1.02 -18.70
N LEU A 353 44.95 1.99 -17.83
CA LEU A 353 44.01 3.08 -18.15
C LEU A 353 44.45 3.94 -19.35
N LYS A 354 45.75 4.12 -19.53
CA LYS A 354 46.30 4.80 -20.71
C LYS A 354 46.23 3.89 -21.94
N GLY A 355 46.64 2.63 -21.81
CA GLY A 355 46.63 1.64 -22.89
C GLY A 355 45.22 1.39 -23.43
N ALA A 356 44.22 1.37 -22.55
CA ALA A 356 42.81 1.24 -22.89
C ALA A 356 42.18 2.52 -23.46
N GLY A 357 42.94 3.61 -23.63
CA GLY A 357 42.44 4.89 -24.14
C GLY A 357 41.51 5.65 -23.20
N LEU A 358 41.33 5.18 -21.95
CA LEU A 358 40.45 5.82 -20.97
C LEU A 358 41.04 7.13 -20.41
N CYS A 359 42.37 7.21 -20.34
CA CYS A 359 43.11 8.42 -19.94
C CYS A 359 44.17 8.78 -21.00
N PRO A 360 44.40 10.08 -21.29
CA PRO A 360 45.37 10.50 -22.30
C PRO A 360 46.83 10.36 -21.83
N SER A 361 47.08 10.24 -20.52
CA SER A 361 48.41 10.01 -19.97
C SER A 361 48.38 9.20 -18.67
N THR A 362 49.51 8.56 -18.35
CA THR A 362 49.67 7.81 -17.08
C THR A 362 49.59 8.74 -15.87
N SER A 363 50.06 9.98 -15.98
CA SER A 363 49.95 10.98 -14.90
C SER A 363 48.50 11.37 -14.63
N GLU A 364 47.69 11.52 -15.68
CA GLU A 364 46.25 11.75 -15.52
C GLU A 364 45.55 10.53 -14.94
N ALA A 365 45.90 9.32 -15.38
CA ALA A 365 45.37 8.09 -14.81
C ALA A 365 45.63 7.99 -13.30
N ARG A 366 46.87 8.29 -12.84
CA ARG A 366 47.20 8.33 -11.40
C ARG A 366 46.34 9.35 -10.63
N ARG A 367 46.15 10.55 -11.20
CA ARG A 367 45.29 11.57 -10.60
C ARG A 367 43.84 11.09 -10.47
N MET A 368 43.30 10.47 -11.52
CA MET A 368 41.93 9.94 -11.51
C MET A 368 41.74 8.83 -10.47
N ILE A 369 42.73 7.93 -10.31
CA ILE A 369 42.72 6.88 -9.30
C ILE A 369 42.72 7.50 -7.89
N GLN A 370 43.64 8.42 -7.60
CA GLN A 370 43.72 9.11 -6.30
C GLN A 370 42.44 9.86 -5.94
N GLN A 371 41.78 10.45 -6.93
CA GLN A 371 40.51 11.17 -6.77
C GLN A 371 39.29 10.25 -6.66
N GLY A 372 39.46 8.92 -6.70
CA GLY A 372 38.37 7.94 -6.67
C GLY A 372 37.50 7.95 -7.93
N GLY A 373 38.04 8.43 -9.04
CA GLY A 373 37.36 8.52 -10.33
C GLY A 373 37.46 7.26 -11.20
N VAL A 374 38.09 6.20 -10.71
CA VAL A 374 38.28 4.93 -11.42
C VAL A 374 37.52 3.82 -10.70
N ARG A 375 36.79 3.00 -11.46
CA ARG A 375 36.13 1.79 -10.95
C ARG A 375 36.53 0.57 -11.77
N ILE A 376 36.72 -0.55 -11.09
CA ILE A 376 36.96 -1.88 -11.68
C ILE A 376 35.76 -2.75 -11.29
N ASP A 377 35.07 -3.32 -12.26
CA ASP A 377 33.86 -4.14 -12.08
C ASP A 377 32.81 -3.49 -11.14
N GLY A 378 32.75 -2.15 -11.18
CA GLY A 378 31.80 -1.33 -10.43
C GLY A 378 32.31 -0.82 -9.06
N GLU A 379 33.45 -1.29 -8.56
CA GLU A 379 34.05 -0.88 -7.29
C GLU A 379 35.11 0.21 -7.47
N VAL A 380 35.13 1.21 -6.58
CA VAL A 380 36.10 2.33 -6.65
C VAL A 380 37.50 1.84 -6.28
N GLU A 381 38.46 2.06 -7.18
CA GLU A 381 39.87 1.72 -6.96
C GLU A 381 40.71 2.98 -6.74
N LYS A 382 41.54 2.96 -5.70
CA LYS A 382 42.42 4.07 -5.29
C LYS A 382 43.89 3.68 -5.20
N ASP A 383 44.22 2.40 -5.27
CA ASP A 383 45.59 1.92 -5.24
C ASP A 383 46.28 2.16 -6.60
N LEU A 384 47.35 2.97 -6.55
CA LEU A 384 48.18 3.29 -7.71
C LEU A 384 49.12 2.16 -8.12
N GLY A 385 49.44 1.27 -7.17
CA GLY A 385 50.31 0.12 -7.36
C GLY A 385 49.58 -1.14 -7.77
N ARG A 386 48.25 -1.11 -7.86
CA ARG A 386 47.46 -2.29 -8.23
C ARG A 386 47.83 -2.75 -9.63
N GLU A 387 48.22 -4.01 -9.72
CA GLU A 387 48.44 -4.71 -10.97
C GLU A 387 47.21 -5.56 -11.29
N LEU A 388 46.80 -5.56 -12.56
CA LEU A 388 45.69 -6.36 -13.05
C LEU A 388 46.21 -7.35 -14.09
N SER A 389 45.95 -8.63 -13.85
CA SER A 389 46.19 -9.69 -14.82
C SER A 389 45.01 -9.76 -15.79
N LEU A 390 45.28 -9.60 -17.08
CA LEU A 390 44.25 -9.56 -18.11
C LEU A 390 43.86 -10.98 -18.53
N PRO A 391 42.55 -11.31 -18.56
CA PRO A 391 42.10 -12.63 -18.95
C PRO A 391 42.38 -12.90 -20.43
N THR A 392 42.80 -14.14 -20.75
CA THR A 392 42.96 -14.69 -22.10
C THR A 392 41.67 -15.31 -22.64
N GLU A 393 40.78 -15.76 -21.75
CA GLU A 393 39.50 -16.40 -22.06
C GLU A 393 38.41 -15.83 -21.13
N GLY A 394 37.16 -15.80 -21.60
CA GLY A 394 36.01 -15.27 -20.86
C GLY A 394 35.75 -13.77 -21.06
N GLU A 395 34.86 -13.22 -20.23
CA GLU A 395 34.54 -11.78 -20.24
C GLU A 395 35.73 -10.96 -19.73
N GLY A 396 36.12 -9.91 -20.47
CA GLY A 396 37.18 -8.98 -20.04
C GLY A 396 36.78 -8.15 -18.82
N ILE A 397 37.77 -7.54 -18.18
CA ILE A 397 37.61 -6.72 -16.96
C ILE A 397 36.93 -5.40 -17.32
N LEU A 398 35.84 -5.06 -16.64
CA LEU A 398 35.14 -3.80 -16.88
C LEU A 398 35.83 -2.67 -16.13
N ILE A 399 36.23 -1.63 -16.86
CA ILE A 399 36.86 -0.44 -16.30
C ILE A 399 36.06 0.80 -16.65
N GLN A 400 35.79 1.59 -15.62
CA GLN A 400 35.08 2.86 -15.74
C GLN A 400 35.97 4.01 -15.24
N VAL A 401 36.05 5.08 -16.01
CA VAL A 401 36.69 6.35 -15.61
C VAL A 401 35.66 7.48 -15.68
N GLY A 402 35.33 8.04 -14.51
CA GLY A 402 34.28 9.03 -14.36
C GLY A 402 32.90 8.48 -14.76
N LYS A 403 31.99 9.33 -15.25
CA LYS A 403 30.60 8.93 -15.55
C LYS A 403 30.37 8.38 -16.97
N ARG A 404 31.31 8.55 -17.89
CA ARG A 404 31.07 8.36 -19.34
C ARG A 404 32.08 7.49 -20.07
N LYS A 405 33.25 7.22 -19.49
CA LYS A 405 34.28 6.41 -20.15
C LYS A 405 34.24 5.01 -19.58
N PHE A 406 33.97 4.04 -20.45
CA PHE A 406 33.90 2.62 -20.13
C PHE A 406 34.74 1.87 -21.15
N ALA A 407 35.44 0.83 -20.71
CA ALA A 407 36.06 -0.14 -21.60
C ALA A 407 36.08 -1.50 -20.91
N ARG A 408 35.92 -2.56 -21.70
CA ARG A 408 36.13 -3.93 -21.26
C ARG A 408 37.49 -4.39 -21.74
N VAL A 409 38.43 -4.57 -20.83
CA VAL A 409 39.84 -4.81 -21.15
C VAL A 409 40.18 -6.28 -21.02
N ARG A 410 40.78 -6.85 -22.05
CA ARG A 410 41.26 -8.24 -22.07
C ARG A 410 42.64 -8.33 -22.71
N ARG A 411 43.27 -9.49 -22.61
CA ARG A 411 44.46 -9.76 -23.41
C ARG A 411 44.02 -9.96 -24.86
N GLY A 412 44.65 -9.27 -25.81
CA GLY A 412 44.25 -9.33 -27.22
C GLY A 412 45.23 -8.67 -28.16
#